data_AF-A0A7J4JXY9-F1
#
_entry.id   AF-A0A7J4JXY9-F1
#
_cell.length_a   1.000
_cell.length_b   1.000
_cell.length_c   1.000
_cell.angle_alpha   90.00
_cell.angle_beta   90.00
_cell.angle_gamma   90.00
#
_symmetry.space_group_name_H-M   'P 1'
#
loop_
_entity.id
_entity.type
_entity.pdbx_description
1 polymer ?
#
loop_
_entity_poly.entity_id
_entity_poly.type
_entity_poly.pdbx_seq_one_letter_code
_entity_poly.pdbx_strand_id
1 'polypeptide(L)' 'MTAQERRKYVLTSDRDLKILEACKRLERKKLSKAEKQFVELIKSQLEKDWRTPLLKFLNALIKKTAPKGKGKY' A
#
# COMPACT_ATOMS: atom_id res chain seq x y z
N MET A 1 -3.84 -19.43 2.94
CA MET A 1 -4.29 -18.35 2.02
C MET A 1 -5.76 -18.57 1.74
N THR A 2 -6.63 -17.60 2.02
CA THR A 2 -8.08 -17.79 1.84
C THR A 2 -8.49 -17.61 0.37
N ALA A 3 -9.66 -18.12 -0.03
CA ALA A 3 -10.17 -17.97 -1.40
C ALA A 3 -10.35 -16.49 -1.81
N GLN A 4 -10.65 -15.62 -0.84
CA GLN A 4 -10.80 -14.18 -1.05
C GLN A 4 -9.45 -13.50 -1.35
N GLU A 5 -8.35 -13.95 -0.74
CA GLU A 5 -7.00 -13.44 -1.03
C GLU A 5 -6.54 -13.79 -2.45
N ARG A 6 -6.91 -14.98 -2.95
CA ARG A 6 -6.60 -15.41 -4.33
C ARG A 6 -7.28 -14.55 -5.40
N ARG A 7 -8.43 -13.96 -5.09
CA ARG A 7 -9.16 -13.07 -6.01
C ARG A 7 -8.64 -11.64 -5.98
N LYS A 8 -8.10 -11.22 -4.84
CA LYS A 8 -7.63 -9.86 -4.59
C LYS A 8 -6.21 -9.64 -5.11
N TYR A 9 -5.34 -10.63 -4.94
CA TYR A 9 -3.91 -10.50 -5.22
C TYR A 9 -3.47 -11.22 -6.51
N VAL A 10 -2.57 -10.59 -7.26
CA VAL A 10 -1.86 -11.18 -8.40
C VAL A 10 -0.54 -11.73 -7.88
N LEU A 11 -0.60 -12.96 -7.34
CA LEU A 11 0.55 -13.64 -6.76
C LEU A 11 1.17 -14.58 -7.81
N THR A 12 1.69 -13.99 -8.88
CA THR A 12 2.20 -14.70 -10.06
C THR A 12 3.55 -15.38 -9.84
N SER A 13 4.27 -14.99 -8.79
CA SER A 13 5.58 -15.53 -8.42
C SER A 13 5.61 -15.96 -6.96
N ASP A 14 6.47 -16.94 -6.64
CA ASP A 14 6.88 -17.25 -5.26
C ASP A 14 7.37 -16.03 -4.48
N ARG A 15 7.91 -15.02 -5.18
CA ARG A 15 8.33 -13.76 -4.56
C ARG A 15 7.14 -12.99 -4.00
N ASP A 16 6.02 -12.95 -4.72
CA ASP A 16 4.80 -12.26 -4.30
C ASP A 16 4.21 -12.92 -3.04
N LEU A 17 4.25 -14.25 -2.98
CA LEU A 17 3.85 -15.01 -1.80
C LEU A 17 4.73 -14.71 -0.58
N LYS A 18 6.06 -14.66 -0.76
CA LYS A 18 7.01 -14.31 0.31
C LYS A 18 6.78 -12.88 0.81
N ILE A 19 6.49 -11.93 -0.08
CA ILE A 19 6.15 -10.56 0.29
C ILE A 19 4.86 -10.53 1.11
N LEU A 20 3.81 -11.24 0.67
CA LEU A 20 2.55 -11.31 1.42
C LEU A 20 2.74 -11.91 2.82
N GLU A 21 3.54 -12.96 2.93
CA GLU A 21 3.86 -13.58 4.22
C GLU A 21 4.63 -12.60 5.14
N ALA A 22 5.62 -11.90 4.60
CA ALA A 22 6.35 -10.86 5.34
C ALA A 22 5.40 -9.76 5.83
N CYS A 23 4.48 -9.27 5.00
CA CYS A 23 3.46 -8.29 5.40
C CYS A 23 2.60 -8.83 6.55
N LYS A 24 2.10 -10.07 6.45
CA LYS A 24 1.29 -10.71 7.51
C LYS A 24 2.05 -10.87 8.82
N ARG A 25 3.35 -11.20 8.75
CA ARG A 25 4.21 -11.28 9.94
C ARG A 25 4.39 -9.91 10.59
N LEU A 26 4.54 -8.86 9.80
CA LEU A 26 4.67 -7.48 10.28
C LEU A 26 3.36 -6.93 10.86
N GLU A 27 2.20 -7.27 10.29
CA GLU A 27 0.87 -6.89 10.81
C GLU A 27 0.61 -7.40 12.24
N ARG A 28 1.27 -8.49 12.65
CA ARG A 28 1.19 -9.05 14.01
C ARG A 28 2.12 -8.37 15.01
N LYS A 29 3.01 -7.49 14.56
CA LYS A 29 3.95 -6.77 15.41
C LYS A 29 3.41 -5.38 15.78
N LYS A 30 3.95 -4.82 16.86
CA LYS A 30 3.67 -3.44 17.27
C LYS A 30 4.48 -2.47 16.40
N LEU A 31 3.93 -2.11 15.25
CA LEU A 31 4.52 -1.14 14.31
C LEU A 31 4.10 0.29 14.65
N SER A 32 4.98 1.26 14.39
CA SER A 32 4.62 2.68 14.37
C SER A 32 3.61 2.99 13.27
N LYS A 33 2.98 4.17 13.33
CA LYS A 33 2.02 4.60 12.32
C LYS A 33 2.62 4.64 10.91
N ALA A 34 3.87 5.12 10.79
CA ALA A 34 4.57 5.17 9.51
C ALA A 34 4.86 3.77 8.96
N GLU A 35 5.37 2.86 9.80
CA GLU A 35 5.64 1.48 9.41
C GLU A 35 4.36 0.74 8.98
N LYS A 36 3.23 0.95 9.67
CA LYS A 36 1.93 0.40 9.25
C LYS A 36 1.54 0.90 7.85
N GLN A 37 1.67 2.21 7.60
CA GLN A 37 1.38 2.78 6.28
C GLN A 37 2.27 2.18 5.18
N PHE A 38 3.56 1.93 5.46
CA PHE A 38 4.44 1.26 4.51
C PHE A 38 4.02 -0.18 4.25
N VAL A 39 3.69 -0.95 5.29
CA VAL A 39 3.23 -2.33 5.15
C VAL A 39 1.94 -2.41 4.35
N GLU A 40 0.99 -1.51 4.58
CA GLU A 40 -0.24 -1.41 3.80
C GLU A 40 0.03 -1.04 2.33
N LEU A 41 0.93 -0.09 2.09
CA LEU A 41 1.34 0.30 0.74
C LEU A 41 1.96 -0.88 0.00
N ILE A 42 2.91 -1.58 0.60
CA ILE A 42 3.56 -2.76 0.02
C ILE A 42 2.54 -3.87 -0.26
N LYS A 43 1.63 -4.14 0.69
CA LYS A 43 0.57 -5.13 0.53
C LYS A 43 -0.38 -4.78 -0.61
N SER A 44 -0.64 -3.50 -0.84
CA SER A 44 -1.46 -3.04 -1.97
C SER A 44 -0.82 -3.28 -3.34
N GLN A 45 0.52 -3.41 -3.40
CA GLN A 45 1.24 -3.71 -4.64
C GLN A 45 1.02 -5.13 -5.16
N LEU A 46 0.54 -6.01 -4.28
CA LEU A 46 0.16 -7.36 -4.64
C LEU A 46 -1.24 -7.41 -5.23
N GLU A 47 -2.05 -6.35 -5.13
CA GLU A 47 -3.44 -6.33 -5.60
C GLU A 47 -3.52 -6.28 -7.12
N LYS A 48 -4.59 -6.83 -7.73
CA LYS A 48 -4.79 -6.78 -9.19
C LYS A 48 -4.80 -5.34 -9.73
N ASP A 49 -5.41 -4.43 -8.99
CA ASP A 49 -5.44 -3.01 -9.31
C ASP A 49 -4.57 -2.18 -8.36
N TRP A 50 -3.31 -2.61 -8.16
CA TRP A 50 -2.35 -1.93 -7.29
C TRP A 50 -2.04 -0.48 -7.68
N ARG A 51 -2.36 -0.08 -8.91
CA ARG A 51 -2.14 1.28 -9.43
C ARG A 51 -3.04 2.30 -8.71
N THR A 52 -4.28 1.93 -8.41
CA THR A 52 -5.24 2.79 -7.72
C THR A 52 -4.77 3.25 -6.33
N PRO A 53 -4.38 2.35 -5.40
CA PRO A 53 -3.89 2.75 -4.08
C PRO A 53 -2.58 3.55 -4.15
N LEU A 54 -1.68 3.23 -5.11
CA LEU A 54 -0.47 4.05 -5.33
C LEU A 54 -0.80 5.48 -5.76
N LEU A 55 -1.63 5.63 -6.79
CA LEU A 55 -2.00 6.94 -7.31
C LEU A 55 -2.70 7.77 -6.22
N LYS A 56 -3.56 7.15 -5.41
CA LYS A 56 -4.18 7.80 -4.27
C LYS A 56 -3.14 8.28 -3.25
N PHE A 57 -2.15 7.45 -2.93
CA PHE A 57 -1.07 7.80 -2.00
C PHE A 57 -0.21 8.95 -2.53
N LEU A 58 0.21 8.88 -3.80
CA LEU A 58 1.00 9.92 -4.46
C LEU A 58 0.24 11.25 -4.56
N ASN A 59 -1.04 11.21 -4.94
CA ASN A 59 -1.89 12.40 -4.99
C ASN A 59 -2.08 13.03 -3.61
N ALA A 60 -2.17 12.23 -2.55
CA ALA A 60 -2.22 12.74 -1.18
C ALA A 60 -0.90 13.43 -0.78
N LEU A 61 0.24 12.88 -1.18
CA LEU A 61 1.54 13.51 -0.96
C LEU A 61 1.68 14.82 -1.74
N ILE A 62 1.32 14.83 -3.02
CA ILE A 62 1.33 16.04 -3.85
C ILE A 62 0.46 17.13 -3.23
N LYS A 63 -0.75 16.80 -2.75
CA LYS A 63 -1.63 17.76 -2.06
C LYS A 63 -1.02 18.29 -0.75
N LYS A 64 -0.24 17.46 -0.04
CA LYS A 64 0.41 17.85 1.21
C LYS A 64 1.63 18.75 0.96
N THR A 65 2.39 18.48 -0.10
CA THR A 65 3.61 19.23 -0.46
C THR A 65 3.34 20.44 -1.32
N ALA A 66 2.16 20.52 -1.95
CA ALA A 66 1.74 21.70 -2.68
C ALA A 66 1.82 22.92 -1.75
N PRO A 67 2.48 24.02 -2.18
CA PRO A 67 2.49 25.23 -1.41
C PRO A 67 1.02 25.64 -1.19
N LYS A 68 0.65 25.91 0.07
CA LYS A 68 -0.61 26.59 0.38
C LYS A 68 -0.51 28.02 -0.19
N GLY A 69 -0.77 28.15 -1.48
CA GLY A 69 -0.89 29.43 -2.16
C GLY A 69 -2.00 30.24 -1.50
N LYS A 70 -1.61 31.25 -0.74
CA LYS A 70 -2.41 32.45 -0.50
C LYS A 70 -2.62 33.16 -1.85
N GLY A 71 -3.84 33.70 -2.07
CA GLY A 71 -4.21 34.58 -3.19
C GLY A 71 -4.76 33.79 -4.39
N LYS A 72 -6.04 33.92 -4.81
CA LYS A 72 -6.71 35.11 -5.35
C LYS A 72 -5.79 35.93 -6.26
N TYR A 73 -5.88 35.69 -7.56
CA TYR A 73 -5.96 36.72 -8.59
C TYR A 73 -6.96 36.24 -9.64
#